data_AF-A0A6I9PCM0-F1
#
_entry.id   AF-A0A6I9PCM0-F1
#
_cell.length_a   1.000
_cell.length_b   1.000
_cell.length_c   1.000
_cell.angle_alpha   90.00
_cell.angle_beta   90.00
_cell.angle_gamma   90.00
#
_symmetry.space_group_name_H-M   'P 1'
#
loop_
_entity.id
_entity.type
_entity.pdbx_description
1 polymer ?
#
loop_
_entity_poly.entity_id
_entity_poly.type
_entity_poly.pdbx_seq_one_letter_code
_entity_poly.pdbx_strand_id
1 'polypeptide(L)'
;MSGGRSLSSEEVVLGFLEEVEPWRLLAPQFPSKVGGRPAWLSRTGLPSLPGLQCEMCRLPMAFLLQVYGPISGQDRSFHRTLFLFCCKTHECYTHNDSRCFK
;
A
#
# COMPACT_ATOMS: atom_id res chain seq x y z
N MET A 1 25.56 20.53 -29.15
CA MET A 1 24.12 20.38 -28.88
C MET A 1 23.98 19.62 -27.57
N SER A 2 23.97 20.33 -26.45
CA SER A 2 23.86 19.76 -25.11
C SER A 2 22.40 19.44 -24.81
N GLY A 3 22.07 18.15 -24.75
CA GLY A 3 20.75 17.67 -24.33
C GLY A 3 20.51 18.01 -22.86
N GLY A 4 19.71 19.04 -22.61
CA GLY A 4 19.20 19.34 -21.28
C GLY A 4 18.27 18.22 -20.83
N ARG A 5 18.59 17.59 -19.70
CA ARG A 5 17.63 16.73 -18.99
C ARG A 5 16.48 17.62 -18.54
N SER A 6 15.32 17.43 -19.16
CA SER A 6 14.05 17.92 -18.61
C SER A 6 13.90 17.32 -17.21
N LEU A 7 14.05 18.14 -16.18
CA LEU A 7 13.61 17.80 -14.84
C LEU A 7 12.09 17.83 -14.89
N SER A 8 11.45 16.67 -15.11
CA SER A 8 10.03 16.55 -14.84
C SER A 8 9.83 16.91 -13.37
N SER A 9 9.11 18.00 -13.10
CA SER A 9 8.64 18.31 -11.75
C SER A 9 7.89 17.08 -11.25
N GLU A 10 8.48 16.35 -10.30
CA GLU A 10 7.80 15.20 -9.71
C GLU A 10 6.59 15.74 -8.93
N GLU A 11 5.39 15.39 -9.41
CA GLU A 11 4.14 15.78 -8.76
C GLU A 11 4.01 15.03 -7.44
N VAL A 12 3.95 15.77 -6.33
CA VAL A 12 3.75 15.21 -5.00
C VAL A 12 2.27 15.26 -4.65
N VAL A 13 1.68 14.08 -4.43
CA VAL A 13 0.29 13.95 -3.96
C VAL A 13 0.29 13.73 -2.45
N LEU A 14 -0.49 14.55 -1.73
CA LEU A 14 -0.73 14.38 -0.30
C LEU A 14 -2.07 13.67 -0.08
N GLY A 15 -2.09 12.68 0.80
CA GLY A 15 -3.30 11.95 1.16
C GLY A 15 -3.82 12.37 2.54
N PHE A 16 -5.02 12.92 2.60
CA PHE A 16 -5.73 13.21 3.85
C PHE A 16 -6.84 12.18 4.06
N LEU A 17 -7.16 11.90 5.33
CA LEU A 17 -8.27 11.02 5.66
C LEU A 17 -9.60 11.76 5.51
N GLU A 18 -10.49 11.19 4.72
CA GLU A 18 -11.83 11.69 4.48
C GLU A 18 -12.83 10.53 4.49
N GLU A 19 -14.05 10.81 4.94
CA GLU A 19 -15.15 9.87 4.77
C GLU A 19 -15.60 9.86 3.31
N VAL A 20 -15.86 8.66 2.79
CA VAL A 20 -16.26 8.47 1.40
C VAL A 20 -17.33 7.40 1.31
N GLU A 21 -18.13 7.48 0.26
CA GLU A 21 -19.12 6.45 -0.04
C GLU A 21 -18.48 5.05 -0.16
N PRO A 22 -19.11 3.99 0.41
CA PRO A 22 -18.53 2.66 0.45
C PRO A 22 -18.12 2.08 -0.91
N TRP A 23 -18.84 2.45 -1.98
CA TRP A 23 -18.55 1.99 -3.34
C TRP A 23 -17.20 2.49 -3.87
N ARG A 24 -16.70 3.62 -3.36
CA ARG A 24 -15.36 4.15 -3.70
C ARG A 24 -14.22 3.30 -3.12
N LEU A 25 -14.51 2.46 -2.12
CA LEU A 25 -13.53 1.61 -1.45
C LEU A 25 -13.41 0.22 -2.07
N LEU A 26 -14.14 -0.06 -3.16
CA LEU A 26 -14.12 -1.34 -3.85
C LEU A 26 -12.89 -1.47 -4.76
N ALA A 27 -12.42 -2.70 -4.97
CA ALA A 27 -11.23 -2.99 -5.79
C ALA A 27 -11.25 -2.39 -7.21
N PRO A 28 -12.38 -2.38 -7.95
CA PRO A 28 -12.43 -1.76 -9.29
C PRO A 28 -12.17 -0.25 -9.31
N GLN A 29 -12.21 0.41 -8.14
CA GLN A 29 -11.96 1.85 -8.02
C GLN A 29 -10.51 2.20 -7.70
N PHE A 30 -9.64 1.19 -7.53
CA PHE A 30 -8.22 1.38 -7.19
C PHE A 30 -7.97 2.39 -6.06
N PRO A 31 -8.60 2.22 -4.87
CA PRO A 31 -8.59 3.25 -3.85
C PRO A 31 -7.24 3.37 -3.15
N SER A 32 -6.93 4.58 -2.70
CA SER A 32 -6.08 4.79 -1.51
C SER A 32 -6.98 4.83 -0.28
N LYS A 33 -6.69 4.04 0.76
CA LYS A 33 -7.55 3.93 1.96
C LYS A 33 -6.79 3.40 3.18
N VAL A 34 -7.35 3.66 4.36
CA VAL A 34 -6.85 3.16 5.65
C VAL A 34 -7.88 2.18 6.23
N GLY A 35 -7.39 1.06 6.77
CA GLY A 35 -8.19 0.06 7.49
C GLY A 35 -9.20 -0.73 6.64
N GLY A 36 -9.99 -1.55 7.35
CA GLY A 36 -10.96 -2.48 6.74
C GLY A 36 -10.28 -3.66 6.04
N ARG A 37 -10.88 -4.14 4.95
CA ARG A 37 -10.28 -5.19 4.09
C ARG A 37 -9.51 -4.56 2.94
N PRO A 38 -8.38 -5.16 2.50
CA PRO A 38 -7.67 -4.73 1.30
C PRO A 38 -8.58 -4.81 0.07
N ALA A 39 -8.53 -3.80 -0.77
CA ALA A 39 -9.12 -3.80 -2.09
C ALA A 39 -8.06 -4.28 -3.10
N TRP A 40 -7.95 -5.61 -3.24
CA TRP A 40 -6.87 -6.25 -4.00
C TRP A 40 -6.86 -5.87 -5.48
N LEU A 41 -5.68 -5.50 -5.99
CA LEU A 41 -5.47 -5.15 -7.40
C LEU A 41 -5.63 -6.37 -8.33
N SER A 42 -5.16 -7.54 -7.89
CA SER A 42 -5.32 -8.81 -8.60
C SER A 42 -5.86 -9.89 -7.65
N ARG A 43 -6.53 -10.90 -8.22
CA ARG A 43 -6.98 -12.09 -7.48
C ARG A 43 -5.90 -13.18 -7.39
N THR A 44 -4.79 -13.01 -8.11
CA THR A 44 -3.67 -13.95 -8.13
C THR A 44 -2.50 -13.40 -7.32
N GLY A 45 -1.69 -14.28 -6.72
CA GLY A 45 -0.50 -13.86 -5.96
C GLY A 45 -0.81 -13.13 -4.67
N LEU A 46 -1.98 -13.41 -4.07
CA LEU A 46 -2.33 -12.85 -2.77
C LEU A 46 -1.37 -13.38 -1.67
N PRO A 47 -1.05 -12.57 -0.65
CA PRO A 47 -0.26 -13.02 0.48
C PRO A 47 -0.87 -14.24 1.14
N SER A 48 -0.05 -15.24 1.46
CA SER A 48 -0.47 -16.38 2.28
C SER A 48 -0.63 -15.94 3.74
N LEU A 49 -1.33 -16.74 4.54
CA LEU A 49 -1.44 -16.48 5.99
C LEU A 49 -0.06 -16.38 6.67
N PRO A 50 0.91 -17.28 6.44
CA PRO A 50 2.27 -17.11 6.94
C PRO A 50 2.95 -15.84 6.41
N GLY A 51 2.64 -15.45 5.17
CA GLY A 51 3.12 -14.21 4.56
C GLY A 51 2.58 -12.94 5.23
N LEU A 52 1.52 -13.04 6.03
CA LEU A 52 0.93 -11.94 6.81
C LEU A 52 1.07 -12.14 8.33
N GLN A 53 2.06 -12.91 8.77
CA GLN A 53 2.44 -12.99 10.19
C GLN A 53 3.55 -11.99 10.51
N CYS A 54 3.47 -11.39 11.70
CA CYS A 54 4.54 -10.60 12.27
C CYS A 54 5.80 -11.49 12.41
N GLU A 55 6.97 -10.97 12.06
CA GLU A 55 8.21 -11.75 12.16
C GLU A 55 8.66 -11.93 13.61
N MET A 56 8.19 -11.06 14.52
CA MET A 56 8.55 -11.07 15.94
C MET A 56 7.65 -12.01 16.76
N CYS A 57 6.34 -11.74 16.81
CA CYS A 57 5.42 -12.53 17.64
C CYS A 57 4.71 -13.66 16.88
N ARG A 58 4.92 -13.78 15.56
CA ARG A 58 4.28 -14.78 14.69
C ARG A 58 2.74 -14.70 14.62
N LEU A 59 2.13 -13.70 15.26
CA LEU A 59 0.69 -13.47 15.19
C LEU A 59 0.28 -12.83 13.85
N PRO A 60 -0.95 -13.05 13.37
CA PRO A 60 -1.48 -12.40 12.18
C PRO A 60 -1.46 -10.87 12.30
N MET A 61 -0.97 -10.20 11.27
CA MET A 61 -0.98 -8.75 11.15
C MET A 61 -2.34 -8.24 10.68
N ALA A 62 -2.63 -6.98 10.99
CA ALA A 62 -3.80 -6.27 10.52
C ALA A 62 -3.46 -5.48 9.26
N PHE A 63 -4.43 -5.34 8.36
CA PHE A 63 -4.33 -4.39 7.25
C PHE A 63 -4.37 -2.96 7.81
N LEU A 64 -3.31 -2.18 7.55
CA LEU A 64 -3.20 -0.81 7.99
C LEU A 64 -3.70 0.14 6.90
N LEU A 65 -3.14 0.08 5.70
CA LEU A 65 -3.51 0.97 4.61
C LEU A 65 -3.13 0.41 3.24
N GLN A 66 -3.71 0.98 2.19
CA GLN A 66 -3.25 0.82 0.82
C GLN A 66 -3.13 2.19 0.13
N VAL A 67 -2.14 2.30 -0.75
CA VAL A 67 -1.90 3.49 -1.56
C VAL A 67 -1.85 3.08 -3.02
N TYR A 68 -2.76 3.66 -3.82
CA TYR A 68 -2.71 3.56 -5.26
C TYR A 68 -1.73 4.61 -5.81
N GLY A 69 -0.76 4.15 -6.61
CA GLY A 69 0.33 4.99 -7.12
C GLY A 69 0.70 4.58 -8.53
N PRO A 70 -0.04 5.04 -9.56
CA PRO A 70 0.16 4.60 -10.92
C PRO A 70 1.54 4.95 -11.46
N ILE A 71 2.04 4.15 -12.41
CA ILE A 71 3.29 4.41 -13.12
C ILE A 71 2.96 5.11 -14.45
N SER A 72 3.27 6.40 -14.52
CA SER A 72 3.14 7.19 -15.75
C SER A 72 4.03 6.63 -16.86
N GLY A 73 3.52 6.60 -18.10
CA GLY A 73 4.28 6.15 -19.27
C GLY A 73 4.37 4.63 -19.47
N GLN A 74 3.58 3.82 -18.75
CA GLN A 74 3.47 2.37 -18.95
C GLN A 74 2.05 1.91 -19.29
N ASP A 75 1.71 1.83 -20.58
CA ASP A 75 0.33 1.59 -21.03
C ASP A 75 -0.28 0.24 -20.60
N ARG A 76 0.54 -0.78 -20.33
CA ARG A 76 0.07 -2.14 -20.05
C ARG A 76 0.14 -2.55 -18.57
N SER A 77 0.73 -1.72 -17.72
CA SER A 77 0.99 -2.05 -16.31
C SER A 77 1.05 -0.80 -15.42
N PHE A 78 0.22 0.20 -15.73
CA PHE A 78 0.25 1.46 -15.00
C PHE A 78 -0.35 1.36 -13.59
N HIS A 79 -1.24 0.40 -13.30
CA HIS A 79 -1.78 0.25 -11.95
C HIS A 79 -0.76 -0.38 -11.00
N ARG A 80 -0.42 0.35 -9.93
CA ARG A 80 0.39 -0.15 -8.83
C ARG A 80 -0.28 0.22 -7.52
N THR A 81 -0.35 -0.73 -6.61
CA THR A 81 -0.89 -0.52 -5.26
C THR A 81 0.10 -1.06 -4.24
N LEU A 82 0.45 -0.24 -3.26
CA LEU A 82 1.16 -0.69 -2.06
C LEU A 82 0.12 -1.06 -1.01
N PHE A 83 0.31 -2.19 -0.35
CA PHE A 83 -0.48 -2.62 0.80
C PHE A 83 0.45 -2.68 2.00
N LEU A 84 0.02 -2.11 3.13
CA LEU A 84 0.76 -2.11 4.37
C LEU A 84 -0.03 -2.85 5.44
N PHE A 85 0.63 -3.78 6.11
CA PHE A 85 0.14 -4.56 7.23
C PHE A 85 1.01 -4.27 8.46
N CYS A 86 0.41 -4.29 9.64
CA CYS A 86 1.13 -4.05 10.90
C CYS A 86 0.73 -5.03 11.99
N CYS A 87 1.67 -5.30 12.89
CA CYS A 87 1.44 -6.10 14.09
C CYS A 87 0.58 -5.32 15.09
N LYS A 88 -0.32 -6.00 15.80
CA LYS A 88 -1.11 -5.38 16.88
C LYS A 88 -0.46 -5.49 18.27
N THR A 89 0.65 -6.21 18.38
CA THR A 89 1.39 -6.41 19.63
C THR A 89 2.35 -5.24 19.83
N HIS A 90 2.11 -4.40 20.83
CA HIS A 90 2.87 -3.16 21.02
C HIS A 90 4.35 -3.40 21.33
N GLU A 91 4.67 -4.52 21.98
CA GLU A 91 6.03 -4.94 22.32
C GLU A 91 6.87 -5.27 21.07
N CYS A 92 6.24 -5.49 19.92
CA CYS A 92 6.95 -5.74 18.66
C CYS A 92 7.46 -4.46 18.00
N TYR A 93 7.12 -3.27 18.52
CA TYR A 93 7.54 -2.00 17.95
C TYR A 93 8.84 -1.55 18.60
N THR A 94 9.90 -1.49 17.80
CA THR A 94 11.22 -1.01 18.21
C THR A 94 11.71 0.03 17.22
N HIS A 95 12.51 0.97 17.71
CA HIS A 95 13.08 2.02 16.88
C HIS A 95 13.90 1.42 15.72
N ASN A 96 13.66 1.92 14.50
CA ASN A 96 14.30 1.47 13.26
C ASN A 96 14.16 -0.04 12.95
N ASP A 97 13.05 -0.67 13.35
CA ASP A 97 12.77 -2.07 13.05
C ASP A 97 11.41 -2.23 12.37
N SER A 98 11.41 -2.76 11.14
CA SER A 98 10.20 -2.96 10.34
C SER A 98 9.69 -4.40 10.36
N ARG A 99 10.25 -5.30 11.17
CA ARG A 99 9.85 -6.72 11.24
C ARG A 99 8.41 -6.94 11.71
N CYS A 100 7.82 -5.92 12.34
CA CYS A 100 6.41 -5.87 12.72
C CYS A 100 5.48 -5.25 11.65
N PHE A 101 6.01 -4.94 10.47
CA PHE A 101 5.28 -4.46 9.30
C PHE A 101 5.52 -5.36 8.08
N LYS A 102 4.60 -5.31 7.10
CA LYS A 102 4.78 -5.89 5.76
C LYS A 102 4.10 -5.07 4.70
#